data_AF-A0AAU6F0Q0-F1
#
_entry.id   AF-A0AAU6F0Q0-F1
#
_cell.length_a   1.000
_cell.length_b   1.000
_cell.length_c   1.000
_cell.angle_alpha   90.00
_cell.angle_beta   90.00
_cell.angle_gamma   90.00
#
_symmetry.space_group_name_H-M   'P 1'
#
loop_
_entity.id
_entity.type
_entity.pdbx_description
1 polymer ?
#
loop_
_entity_poly.entity_id
_entity_poly.type
_entity_poly.pdbx_seq_one_letter_code
_entity_poly.pdbx_strand_id
1 'polypeptide(L)'
;MASHQPPDLPNLPQNAALLASRHALRIAYGVPVLAREGIAAAVALGTSTLLVRLPTLPPHLRTGQPSPPLTEHGWLSVDPWQSGLPTAEGISQLSGVLGQALARVAYLDT
;
A
#
# COMPACT_ATOMS: atom_id res chain seq x y z
N MET A 1 -32.05 -7.20 10.16
CA MET A 1 -30.72 -7.82 10.29
C MET A 1 -29.94 -7.45 9.05
N ALA A 2 -29.10 -6.41 9.11
CA ALA A 2 -28.36 -5.93 7.95
C ALA A 2 -27.11 -6.79 7.75
N SER A 3 -27.08 -7.53 6.65
CA SER A 3 -25.94 -8.35 6.23
C SER A 3 -24.73 -7.44 6.02
N HIS A 4 -23.75 -7.53 6.91
CA HIS A 4 -22.44 -6.93 6.74
C HIS A 4 -21.68 -7.81 5.74
N GLN A 5 -21.89 -7.59 4.44
CA GLN A 5 -21.11 -8.26 3.41
C GLN A 5 -19.71 -7.62 3.40
N PRO A 6 -18.63 -8.34 3.79
CA PRO A 6 -17.29 -7.84 3.58
C PRO A 6 -17.09 -7.65 2.07
N PRO A 7 -16.48 -6.54 1.62
CA PRO A 7 -16.28 -6.31 0.20
C PRO A 7 -15.44 -7.44 -0.40
N ASP A 8 -15.91 -7.93 -1.54
CA ASP A 8 -15.31 -9.01 -2.31
C ASP A 8 -13.83 -8.68 -2.63
N LEU A 9 -13.02 -9.73 -2.70
CA LEU A 9 -11.55 -9.71 -2.70
C LEU A 9 -10.84 -9.24 -4.01
N PRO A 10 -11.45 -8.99 -5.19
CA PRO A 10 -10.67 -8.83 -6.42
C PRO A 10 -10.11 -7.42 -6.70
N ASN A 11 -10.42 -6.40 -5.90
CA ASN A 11 -10.21 -5.01 -6.34
C ASN A 11 -9.03 -4.26 -5.71
N LEU A 12 -8.24 -4.88 -4.84
CA LEU A 12 -7.01 -4.26 -4.33
C LEU A 12 -6.00 -3.88 -5.44
N PRO A 13 -5.72 -4.75 -6.45
CA PRO A 13 -4.86 -4.35 -7.57
C PRO A 13 -5.51 -3.28 -8.45
N GLN A 14 -6.84 -3.27 -8.59
CA GLN A 14 -7.56 -2.26 -9.41
C GLN A 14 -7.59 -0.89 -8.76
N ASN A 15 -7.74 -0.85 -7.42
CA ASN A 15 -7.69 0.41 -6.66
C ASN A 15 -6.25 0.94 -6.59
N ALA A 16 -5.25 0.07 -6.41
CA ALA A 16 -3.84 0.47 -6.49
C ALA A 16 -3.45 0.97 -7.90
N ALA A 17 -3.98 0.34 -8.96
CA ALA A 17 -3.76 0.76 -10.36
C ALA A 17 -4.49 2.05 -10.76
N LEU A 18 -5.49 2.48 -9.99
CA LEU A 18 -6.17 3.76 -10.14
C LEU A 18 -5.39 4.92 -9.50
N LEU A 19 -4.60 4.60 -8.46
CA LEU A 19 -3.89 5.58 -7.63
C LEU A 19 -2.43 5.77 -8.04
N ALA A 20 -1.81 4.69 -8.49
CA ALA A 20 -0.58 4.75 -9.24
C ALA A 20 -0.94 4.98 -10.70
N SER A 21 -0.38 6.00 -11.35
CA SER A 21 -0.39 6.06 -12.81
C SER A 21 -0.05 4.67 -13.35
N ARG A 22 -0.71 4.20 -14.42
CA ARG A 22 -0.58 2.82 -14.94
C ARG A 22 0.87 2.33 -15.15
N HIS A 23 1.84 3.25 -15.14
CA HIS A 23 3.27 3.03 -15.25
C HIS A 23 3.97 2.59 -13.95
N ALA A 24 3.39 2.89 -12.78
CA ALA A 24 4.02 2.65 -11.48
C ALA A 24 3.65 1.30 -10.85
N LEU A 25 2.57 0.65 -11.27
CA LEU A 25 2.22 -0.71 -10.80
C LEU A 25 2.90 -1.77 -11.67
N ARG A 26 3.72 -2.61 -11.04
CA ARG A 26 4.42 -3.74 -11.66
C ARG A 26 4.16 -5.02 -10.87
N ILE A 27 4.24 -6.17 -11.53
CA ILE A 27 4.26 -7.47 -10.86
C ILE A 27 5.72 -7.93 -10.80
N ALA A 28 6.24 -8.17 -9.60
CA ALA A 28 7.56 -8.76 -9.39
C ALA A 28 7.41 -10.05 -8.60
N TYR A 29 7.84 -11.18 -9.16
CA TYR A 29 7.74 -12.51 -8.53
C TYR A 29 6.31 -12.89 -8.11
N GLY A 30 5.30 -12.47 -8.88
CA GLY A 30 3.88 -12.70 -8.55
C GLY A 30 3.31 -11.75 -7.50
N VAL A 31 4.10 -10.79 -7.04
CA VAL A 31 3.71 -9.81 -6.03
C VAL A 31 3.44 -8.44 -6.68
N PRO A 32 2.30 -7.79 -6.39
CA PRO A 32 2.04 -6.43 -6.83
C PRO A 32 3.00 -5.45 -6.12
N VAL A 33 3.75 -4.70 -6.92
CA VAL A 33 4.75 -3.72 -6.47
C VAL A 33 4.44 -2.38 -7.12
N LEU A 34 4.37 -1.34 -6.29
CA LEU A 34 4.40 0.04 -6.75
C LEU A 34 5.85 0.50 -6.78
N ALA A 35 6.33 0.88 -7.96
CA ALA A 35 7.69 1.33 -8.19
C ALA A 35 7.73 2.56 -9.09
N ARG A 36 8.76 3.38 -8.94
CA ARG A 36 9.04 4.52 -9.82
C ARG A 36 10.54 4.53 -10.10
N GLU A 37 10.92 4.73 -11.37
CA GLU A 37 12.32 4.66 -11.83
C GLU A 37 13.08 3.41 -11.34
N GLY A 38 12.40 2.26 -11.27
CA GLY A 38 13.00 1.01 -10.79
C GLY A 38 13.13 0.86 -9.28
N ILE A 39 12.78 1.88 -8.49
CA ILE A 39 12.79 1.83 -7.02
C ILE A 39 11.40 1.48 -6.50
N ALA A 40 11.29 0.40 -5.71
CA ALA A 40 10.04 -0.01 -5.08
C ALA A 40 9.65 0.94 -3.93
N ALA A 41 8.42 1.43 -3.98
CA ALA A 41 7.79 2.33 -3.01
C ALA A 41 6.76 1.61 -2.12
N ALA A 42 6.02 0.64 -2.66
CA ALA A 42 5.09 -0.17 -1.90
C ALA A 42 4.98 -1.59 -2.48
N VAL A 43 4.65 -2.57 -1.64
CA VAL A 43 4.51 -3.99 -2.01
C VAL A 43 3.31 -4.59 -1.29
N ALA A 44 2.42 -5.25 -2.03
CA ALA A 44 1.29 -5.97 -1.44
C ALA A 44 1.64 -7.45 -1.26
N LEU A 45 1.96 -7.86 -0.03
CA LEU A 45 2.23 -9.26 0.32
C LEU A 45 0.91 -9.97 0.63
N GLY A 46 0.26 -10.48 -0.41
CA GLY A 46 -1.04 -11.11 -0.30
C GLY A 46 -2.14 -10.09 -0.03
N THR A 47 -3.14 -10.47 0.76
CA THR A 47 -4.41 -9.74 0.87
C THR A 47 -4.53 -8.95 2.16
N SER A 48 -3.64 -9.18 3.13
CA SER A 48 -3.70 -8.59 4.47
C SER A 48 -2.48 -7.74 4.82
N THR A 49 -1.47 -7.69 3.95
CA THR A 49 -0.20 -7.01 4.22
C THR A 49 0.17 -6.09 3.08
N LEU A 50 0.19 -4.79 3.36
CA LEU A 50 0.76 -3.79 2.47
C LEU A 50 2.00 -3.21 3.13
N LEU A 51 3.15 -3.33 2.48
CA LEU A 51 4.40 -2.72 2.92
C LEU A 51 4.62 -1.44 2.14
N VAL A 52 5.01 -0.37 2.83
CA VAL A 52 5.36 0.92 2.23
C VAL A 52 6.74 1.37 2.67
N ARG A 53 7.48 1.99 1.76
CA ARG A 53 8.82 2.51 2.02
C ARG A 53 8.75 4.00 2.31
N LEU A 54 8.52 4.33 3.58
CA LEU A 54 8.42 5.69 4.11
C LEU A 54 9.21 5.79 5.41
N PRO A 55 9.79 6.97 5.74
CA PRO A 55 10.53 7.15 6.99
C PRO A 55 9.62 7.06 8.22
N THR A 56 8.38 7.53 8.10
CA THR A 56 7.40 7.52 9.19
C THR A 56 6.02 7.27 8.60
N LEU A 57 5.22 6.44 9.26
CA LEU A 57 3.82 6.23 8.89
C LEU A 57 2.97 7.40 9.43
N PRO A 58 2.00 7.91 8.67
CA PRO A 58 1.03 8.84 9.22
C PRO A 58 0.30 8.23 10.42
N PRO A 59 0.09 8.99 11.51
CA PRO A 59 -0.38 8.45 12.80
C PRO A 59 -1.82 7.92 12.76
N HIS A 60 -2.58 8.30 11.73
CA HIS A 60 -3.97 7.86 11.53
C HIS A 60 -4.07 6.52 10.78
N LEU A 61 -2.96 5.97 10.26
CA LEU A 61 -2.97 4.66 9.63
C LEU A 61 -2.75 3.56 10.66
N ARG A 62 -3.54 2.50 10.53
CA ARG A 62 -3.31 1.25 11.23
C ARG A 62 -2.11 0.53 10.62
N THR A 63 -1.15 0.22 11.47
CA THR A 63 -0.01 -0.64 11.13
C THR A 63 -0.47 -2.07 10.98
N GLY A 64 0.02 -2.75 9.95
CA GLY A 64 -0.19 -4.18 9.74
C GLY A 64 0.75 -5.01 10.61
N GLN A 65 0.65 -6.34 10.49
CA GLN A 65 1.61 -7.26 11.09
C GLN A 65 3.01 -7.03 10.49
N PRO A 66 4.08 -7.02 11.30
CA PRO A 66 5.43 -6.91 10.79
C PRO A 66 5.74 -8.07 9.83
N SER A 67 6.52 -7.79 8.79
CA SER A 67 6.91 -8.77 7.78
C SER A 67 8.43 -8.75 7.59
N PRO A 68 9.16 -9.48 8.45
CA PRO A 68 10.60 -9.66 8.31
C PRO A 68 10.94 -10.42 7.01
N PRO A 69 12.09 -10.15 6.36
CA PRO A 69 13.12 -9.18 6.78
C PRO A 69 12.81 -7.74 6.32
N LEU A 70 11.76 -7.51 5.53
CA LEU A 70 11.51 -6.21 4.89
C LEU A 70 11.28 -5.11 5.93
N THR A 71 10.51 -5.39 6.98
CA THR A 71 10.29 -4.42 8.07
C THR A 71 11.54 -4.06 8.86
N GLU A 72 12.60 -4.88 8.79
CA GLU A 72 13.90 -4.61 9.40
C GLU A 72 14.77 -3.71 8.52
N HIS A 73 14.44 -3.59 7.23
CA HIS A 73 15.17 -2.79 6.24
C HIS A 73 14.41 -1.51 5.85
N GLY A 74 13.66 -0.93 6.78
CA GLY A 74 13.00 0.37 6.61
C GLY A 74 11.69 0.32 5.81
N TRP A 75 11.05 -0.85 5.70
CA TRP A 75 9.67 -0.95 5.25
C TRP A 75 8.71 -0.88 6.44
N LEU A 76 7.58 -0.25 6.25
CA LEU A 76 6.52 -0.13 7.25
C LEU A 76 5.32 -0.96 6.81
N SER A 77 4.82 -1.80 7.70
CA SER A 77 3.63 -2.60 7.45
C SER A 77 2.37 -1.83 7.77
N VAL A 78 1.42 -1.86 6.85
CA VAL A 78 0.15 -1.14 6.88
C VAL A 78 -0.97 -2.12 6.64
N ASP A 79 -2.06 -1.98 7.40
CA ASP A 79 -3.30 -2.72 7.13
C ASP A 79 -3.91 -2.21 5.81
N PRO A 80 -3.99 -3.03 4.75
CA PRO A 80 -4.55 -2.59 3.48
C PRO A 80 -6.06 -2.33 3.53
N TRP A 81 -6.75 -2.79 4.57
CA TRP A 81 -8.20 -2.59 4.73
C TRP A 81 -8.51 -1.44 5.67
N GLN A 82 -7.51 -0.92 6.39
CA GLN A 82 -7.68 0.10 7.43
C GLN A 82 -8.92 -0.19 8.28
N SER A 83 -9.02 -1.45 8.74
CA SER A 83 -10.23 -2.02 9.33
C SER A 83 -10.68 -1.17 10.53
N GLY A 84 -11.75 -0.39 10.34
CA GLY A 84 -12.22 0.62 11.29
C GLY A 84 -12.54 1.99 10.68
N LEU A 85 -12.18 2.23 9.41
CA LEU A 85 -12.59 3.42 8.65
C LEU A 85 -13.66 3.08 7.60
N PRO A 86 -14.54 4.04 7.22
CA PRO A 86 -15.38 3.91 6.04
C PRO A 86 -14.53 3.62 4.80
N THR A 87 -14.95 2.70 3.94
CA THR A 87 -14.16 2.20 2.79
C THR A 87 -13.59 3.33 1.92
N ALA A 88 -14.35 4.40 1.67
CA ALA A 88 -13.88 5.55 0.89
C ALA A 88 -12.77 6.35 1.60
N GLU A 89 -12.87 6.49 2.92
CA GLU A 89 -11.88 7.17 3.75
C GLU A 89 -10.59 6.34 3.82
N GLY A 90 -10.70 5.03 4.04
CA GLY A 90 -9.57 4.10 4.05
C GLY A 90 -8.82 4.09 2.72
N ILE A 91 -9.55 4.06 1.60
CA ILE A 91 -8.96 4.18 0.26
C ILE A 91 -8.27 5.52 0.09
N SER A 92 -8.89 6.65 0.46
CA SER A 92 -8.29 7.98 0.34
C SER A 92 -6.99 8.12 1.13
N GLN A 93 -6.96 7.61 2.36
CA GLN A 93 -5.76 7.65 3.20
C GLN A 93 -4.64 6.77 2.65
N LEU A 94 -4.96 5.54 2.24
CA LEU A 94 -3.99 4.65 1.59
C LEU A 94 -3.45 5.26 0.29
N SER A 95 -4.31 5.92 -0.49
CA SER A 95 -3.92 6.66 -1.70
C SER A 95 -2.90 7.74 -1.38
N GLY A 96 -3.16 8.55 -0.35
CA GLY A 96 -2.26 9.60 0.10
C GLY A 96 -0.89 9.06 0.50
N VAL A 97 -0.86 7.93 1.20
CA VAL A 97 0.39 7.30 1.64
C VAL A 97 1.16 6.68 0.48
N LEU A 98 0.48 6.01 -0.45
CA LEU A 98 1.12 5.50 -1.65
C LEU A 98 1.68 6.63 -2.53
N GLY A 99 0.96 7.75 -2.64
CA GLY A 99 1.44 8.96 -3.31
C GLY A 99 2.70 9.54 -2.65
N GLN A 100 2.74 9.62 -1.32
CA GLN A 100 3.93 10.07 -0.58
C GLN A 100 5.11 9.11 -0.76
N ALA A 101 4.87 7.79 -0.73
CA ALA A 101 5.91 6.79 -0.95
C ALA A 101 6.51 6.93 -2.37
N LEU A 102 5.66 7.12 -3.39
CA LEU A 102 6.10 7.35 -4.77
C LEU A 102 6.89 8.65 -4.94
N ALA A 103 6.44 9.74 -4.30
CA ALA A 103 7.17 11.01 -4.30
C ALA A 103 8.53 10.90 -3.60
N ARG A 104 8.61 10.11 -2.52
CA ARG A 104 9.85 9.87 -1.79
C ARG A 104 10.89 9.12 -2.63
N VAL A 105 10.47 8.05 -3.31
CA VAL A 105 11.40 7.30 -4.17
C VAL A 105 11.81 8.11 -5.41
N ALA A 106 10.96 9.02 -5.90
CA ALA A 106 11.35 9.98 -6.93
C ALA A 106 12.51 10.89 -6.47
N TYR A 107 12.47 11.36 -5.23
CA TYR A 107 13.55 12.17 -4.65
C TYR A 107 14.83 11.37 -4.38
N LEU A 108 14.74 10.04 -4.23
CA LEU A 108 15.93 9.19 -4.01
C LEU A 108 16.74 8.93 -5.28
N ASP A 109 16.17 9.23 -6.45
CA ASP A 109 16.79 9.02 -7.76
C ASP A 109 17.55 10.26 -8.28
N THR A 110 17.44 11.40 -7.60
CA THR A 110 18.16 12.65 -7.92
C THR A 110 19.45 12.76 -7.10
#